data_AF-A0A4Q5YL87-F1
#
_entry.id   AF-A0A4Q5YL87-F1
#
_cell.length_a   1.000
_cell.length_b   1.000
_cell.length_c   1.000
_cell.angle_alpha   90.00
_cell.angle_beta   90.00
_cell.angle_gamma   90.00
#
_symmetry.space_group_name_H-M   'P 1'
#
loop_
_entity.id
_entity.type
_entity.pdbx_description
1 polymer ?
#
loop_
_entity_poly.entity_id
_entity_poly.type
_entity_poly.pdbx_seq_one_letter_code
_entity_poly.pdbx_strand_id
1 'polypeptide(L)' 'SNMGLLSRFVGMLTDSRSFLSFPRHEYFRRIVCNLFGDEIERGELPNDIPWTGKIIQDICYHNASNYFDCKTCF' A
#
# COMPACT_ATOMS: atom_id res chain seq x y z
N SER A 1 -5.81 15.97 12.09
CA SER A 1 -4.61 16.27 11.29
C SER A 1 -4.01 14.98 10.75
N ASN A 2 -4.36 14.59 9.52
CA ASN A 2 -3.69 13.49 8.81
C ASN A 2 -2.36 14.03 8.28
N MET A 3 -1.28 13.85 9.05
CA MET A 3 0.05 14.38 8.69
C MET A 3 0.83 13.34 7.90
N GLY A 4 0.86 13.52 6.56
CA GLY A 4 1.66 12.73 5.63
C GLY A 4 0.99 12.54 4.26
N LEU A 5 1.79 12.41 3.19
CA LEU A 5 1.29 12.02 1.86
C LEU A 5 1.24 10.48 1.78
N LEU A 6 0.07 9.89 2.04
CA LEU A 6 -0.12 8.43 2.00
C LEU A 6 0.29 7.82 0.64
N SER A 7 0.12 8.58 -0.44
CA SER A 7 0.54 8.18 -1.79
C SER A 7 2.04 7.97 -1.96
N ARG A 8 2.89 8.57 -1.11
CA ARG A 8 4.35 8.41 -1.14
C ARG A 8 4.86 7.42 -0.10
N PHE A 9 3.96 6.69 0.56
CA PHE A 9 4.35 5.69 1.56
C PHE A 9 5.14 4.56 0.89
N VAL A 10 6.31 4.22 1.43
CA VAL A 10 7.25 3.25 0.85
C VAL A 10 6.66 1.83 0.86
N GLY A 11 5.81 1.50 1.83
CA GLY A 11 5.11 0.21 1.90
C GLY A 11 5.33 -0.54 3.21
N MET A 12 5.18 -1.87 3.16
CA MET A 12 5.27 -2.76 4.32
C MET A 12 6.53 -3.64 4.28
N LEU A 13 7.00 -4.03 5.46
CA LEU A 13 8.18 -4.86 5.71
C LEU A 13 7.78 -5.99 6.67
N THR A 14 8.23 -7.22 6.42
CA THR A 14 7.98 -8.35 7.34
C THR A 14 8.81 -8.25 8.62
N ASP A 15 10.06 -7.80 8.53
CA ASP A 15 11.04 -7.81 9.64
C ASP A 15 11.08 -9.17 10.37
N SER A 16 11.10 -10.26 9.60
CA SER A 16 11.22 -11.61 10.14
C SER A 16 12.11 -12.46 9.26
N ARG A 17 12.78 -13.40 9.92
CA ARG A 17 13.61 -14.42 9.28
C ARG A 17 12.81 -15.66 8.86
N SER A 18 11.50 -15.69 9.13
CA SER A 18 10.62 -16.80 8.77
C SER A 18 9.96 -16.59 7.42
N PHE A 19 10.08 -17.58 6.53
CA PHE A 19 9.35 -17.63 5.27
C PHE A 19 7.83 -17.68 5.46
N LEU A 20 7.33 -18.16 6.60
CA LEU A 20 5.89 -18.20 6.89
C LEU A 20 5.31 -16.82 7.24
N SER A 21 6.12 -15.78 7.16
CA SER A 21 5.74 -14.44 7.61
C SER A 21 5.32 -13.50 6.48
N PHE A 22 5.45 -13.94 5.21
CA PHE A 22 4.94 -13.26 4.02
C PHE A 22 3.42 -13.01 4.00
N PRO A 23 2.56 -13.84 4.61
CA PRO A 23 1.13 -13.53 4.75
C PRO A 23 0.86 -12.17 5.44
N ARG A 24 1.82 -11.60 6.18
CA ARG A 24 1.69 -10.25 6.73
C ARG A 24 1.59 -9.16 5.67
N HIS A 25 2.18 -9.38 4.50
CA HIS A 25 2.00 -8.46 3.37
C HIS A 25 0.57 -8.52 2.81
N GLU A 26 -0.03 -9.71 2.76
CA GLU A 26 -1.43 -9.85 2.39
C GLU A 26 -2.34 -9.17 3.41
N TYR A 27 -2.08 -9.35 4.70
CA TYR A 27 -2.82 -8.68 5.77
C TYR A 27 -2.74 -7.16 5.66
N PHE A 28 -1.55 -6.62 5.42
CA PHE A 28 -1.35 -5.18 5.16
C PHE A 28 -2.15 -4.70 3.94
N ARG A 29 -2.09 -5.42 2.81
CA ARG A 29 -2.84 -5.08 1.59
C ARG A 29 -4.35 -5.01 1.85
N ARG A 30 -4.90 -5.95 2.64
CA ARG A 30 -6.32 -5.94 3.01
C ARG A 30 -6.69 -4.72 3.84
N ILE A 31 -5.86 -4.36 4.82
CA ILE A 31 -6.09 -3.17 5.64
C ILE A 31 -6.07 -1.90 4.78
N VAL A 32 -5.09 -1.76 3.87
CA VAL A 32 -5.01 -0.61 2.98
C VAL A 32 -6.24 -0.54 2.07
N CYS A 33 -6.62 -1.63 1.40
CA CYS A 33 -7.80 -1.64 0.54
C CYS A 33 -9.09 -1.29 1.30
N ASN A 34 -9.26 -1.81 2.52
CA ASN A 34 -10.42 -1.50 3.35
C ASN A 34 -10.45 -0.03 3.77
N LEU A 35 -9.31 0.55 4.15
CA LEU A 35 -9.21 1.97 4.50
C LEU A 35 -9.65 2.87 3.34
N PHE A 36 -9.12 2.63 2.13
CA PHE A 36 -9.50 3.39 0.95
C PHE A 36 -10.95 3.13 0.54
N GLY A 37 -11.45 1.90 0.70
CA GLY A 37 -12.85 1.56 0.45
C GLY A 37 -13.80 2.35 1.35
N ASP A 38 -13.54 2.37 2.66
CA ASP A 38 -14.33 3.12 3.63
C ASP A 38 -14.32 4.64 3.34
N GLU A 39 -13.18 5.20 2.94
CA GLU A 39 -13.07 6.62 2.57
C GLU A 39 -13.84 6.96 1.27
N ILE A 40 -13.88 6.03 0.30
CA ILE A 40 -14.70 6.16 -0.91
C ILE A 40 -16.20 6.06 -0.57
N GLU A 41 -16.60 5.12 0.28
CA GLU A 41 -18.00 4.96 0.72
C GLU A 41 -18.50 6.19 1.48
N ARG A 42 -17.63 6.85 2.24
CA ARG A 42 -17.93 8.11 2.94
C ARG A 42 -17.95 9.33 2.01
N GLY A 43 -17.50 9.19 0.76
CA GLY A 43 -17.40 10.28 -0.20
C GLY A 43 -16.23 11.25 0.06
N GLU A 44 -15.25 10.85 0.88
CA GLU A 44 -14.04 11.63 1.15
C GLU A 44 -13.03 11.51 -0.01
N LEU A 45 -13.04 10.36 -0.70
CA LEU A 45 -12.25 10.10 -1.90
C LEU A 45 -13.17 9.89 -3.12
N PRO A 46 -12.71 10.27 -4.33
CA PRO A 46 -13.44 9.98 -5.56
C PRO A 46 -13.52 8.46 -5.78
N ASN A 47 -14.70 7.97 -6.20
CA ASN A 47 -14.91 6.58 -6.59
C ASN A 47 -14.30 6.26 -7.98
N ASP A 48 -13.03 6.61 -8.16
CA ASP A 48 -12.23 6.29 -9.34
C ASP A 48 -11.35 5.09 -9.01
N ILE A 49 -11.89 3.89 -9.29
CA ILE A 49 -11.20 2.62 -9.03
C ILE A 49 -9.85 2.54 -9.76
N PRO A 50 -9.72 2.93 -11.06
CA PRO A 50 -8.42 3.01 -11.73
C PRO A 50 -7.39 3.87 -10.98
N TRP A 51 -7.79 5.07 -10.53
CA TRP A 51 -6.89 5.97 -9.81
C TRP A 51 -6.49 5.44 -8.44
N THR A 52 -7.47 5.00 -7.64
CA THR A 52 -7.23 4.43 -6.30
C THR A 52 -6.41 3.13 -6.40
N GLY A 53 -6.71 2.28 -7.38
CA GLY A 53 -5.97 1.05 -7.64
C GLY A 53 -4.51 1.32 -7.98
N LYS A 54 -4.21 2.39 -8.72
CA LYS A 54 -2.83 2.82 -8.99
C LYS A 54 -2.11 3.23 -7.70
N ILE A 55 -2.75 4.03 -6.84
CA ILE A 55 -2.15 4.44 -5.56
C ILE A 55 -1.85 3.23 -4.67
N ILE A 56 -2.79 2.28 -4.58
CA ILE A 56 -2.59 1.06 -3.80
C ILE A 56 -1.43 0.23 -4.35
N GLN A 57 -1.30 0.11 -5.68
CA GLN A 57 -0.16 -0.57 -6.32
C GLN A 57 1.16 0.14 -6.03
N ASP A 58 1.15 1.48 -6.06
CA ASP A 58 2.32 2.29 -5.74
C ASP A 58 2.76 2.05 -4.29
N ILE A 59 1.83 2.05 -3.33
CA ILE A 59 2.08 1.76 -1.91
C ILE A 59 2.59 0.33 -1.70
N CYS A 60 2.05 -0.65 -2.44
CA CYS A 60 2.36 -2.06 -2.23
C CYS A 60 3.66 -2.52 -2.92
N TYR A 61 4.17 -1.76 -3.90
CA TYR A 61 5.32 -2.17 -4.68
C TYR A 61 6.13 -1.01 -5.28
N HIS A 62 5.53 -0.15 -6.12
CA HIS A 62 6.33 0.77 -6.94
C HIS A 62 7.09 1.81 -6.09
N ASN A 63 6.51 2.28 -4.98
CA ASN A 63 7.18 3.21 -4.08
C ASN A 63 8.42 2.60 -3.44
N ALA A 64 8.35 1.35 -2.97
CA ALA A 64 9.51 0.64 -2.45
C ALA A 64 10.58 0.43 -3.53
N SER A 65 10.17 -0.04 -4.70
CA SER A 65 11.09 -0.28 -5.82
C SER A 65 11.82 0.99 -6.24
N ASN A 66 11.11 2.11 -6.37
CA ASN A 66 11.68 3.41 -6.74
C ASN A 66 12.51 4.03 -5.61
N TYR A 67 12.12 3.85 -4.35
CA TYR A 67 12.83 4.45 -3.21
C TYR A 67 14.18 3.75 -2.95
N PHE A 68 14.25 2.44 -3.16
CA PHE A 68 15.47 1.65 -2.95
C PHE A 68 16.26 1.37 -4.24
N ASP A 69 15.83 1.91 -5.39
CA ASP A 69 16.34 1.56 -6.72
C ASP A 69 16.40 0.04 -6.98
N CYS A 70 15.55 -0.72 -6.29
CA CYS A 70 15.47 -2.17 -6.36
C CYS A 70 14.61 -2.56 -7.57
N LYS A 71 15.25 -2.79 -8.71
CA LYS A 71 14.57 -3.24 -9.95
C LYS A 71 13.98 -4.65 -9.87
N THR A 72 14.41 -5.44 -8.88
CA THR A 72 13.93 -6.80 -8.57
C THR A 72 14.24 -7.10 -7.11
N CYS A 73 13.30 -6.87 -6.20
CA CYS A 73 13.31 -7.46 -4.87
C CYS A 73 11.92 -7.97 -4.52
N PHE A 74 11.88 -9.27 -4.19
CA PHE A 74 10.74 -10.17 -3.94
C PHE A 74 9.97 -10.63 -5.17
#